data_AF-W9ND34-F1
#
_entry.id   AF-W9ND34-F1
#
_cell.length_a   1.000
_cell.length_b   1.000
_cell.length_c   1.000
_cell.angle_alpha   90.00
_cell.angle_beta   90.00
_cell.angle_gamma   90.00
#
_symmetry.space_group_name_H-M   'P 1'
#
loop_
_entity.id
_entity.type
_entity.pdbx_description
1 polymer ?
#
loop_
_entity_poly.entity_id
_entity_poly.type
_entity_poly.pdbx_seq_one_letter_code
_entity_poly.pdbx_strand_id
1 'polypeptide(L)'
;MINQPLFGLLAALIAVRPSLGLPRDHLDALVNAAVDAGTFQNPSVNVRPRFRYWTPDASADPDYLRSDVSTVGAIGAGGFELLGYYLYGGTPEGTGNFSPVDWSIYGWGTPAWRMYVQIAFHPS
;
A
#
# COMPACT_ATOMS: atom_id res chain seq x y z
N MET A 1 34.07 -15.43 59.83
CA MET A 1 34.72 -15.21 58.51
C MET A 1 34.43 -16.46 57.70
N ILE A 2 33.62 -16.49 56.63
CA ILE A 2 33.48 -15.58 55.48
C ILE A 2 32.02 -15.58 54.97
N ASN A 3 31.62 -14.44 54.40
CA ASN A 3 30.32 -14.06 53.83
C ASN A 3 30.07 -14.63 52.41
N GLN A 4 28.80 -14.99 52.14
CA GLN A 4 27.89 -14.94 50.93
C GLN A 4 28.45 -14.35 49.59
N PRO A 5 27.85 -14.56 48.37
CA PRO A 5 26.41 -14.82 48.05
C PRO A 5 26.11 -15.86 46.93
N LEU A 6 24.96 -16.56 46.96
CA LEU A 6 23.63 -16.26 46.37
C LEU A 6 23.56 -16.11 44.83
N PHE A 7 22.97 -17.14 44.22
CA PHE A 7 21.99 -17.15 43.12
C PHE A 7 22.04 -16.07 42.02
N GLY A 8 22.28 -16.53 40.79
CA GLY A 8 21.96 -15.78 39.57
C GLY A 8 21.70 -16.75 38.40
N LEU A 9 20.49 -17.32 38.32
CA LEU A 9 20.08 -18.12 37.17
C LEU A 9 19.56 -17.15 36.09
N LEU A 10 20.40 -16.80 35.12
CA LEU A 10 20.00 -16.01 33.96
C LEU A 10 19.40 -16.96 32.91
N ALA A 11 18.07 -17.07 32.85
CA ALA A 11 17.40 -17.75 31.75
C ALA A 11 17.43 -16.84 30.52
N ALA A 12 18.32 -17.13 29.57
CA ALA A 12 18.31 -16.49 28.26
C ALA A 12 17.09 -17.00 27.47
N LEU A 13 16.07 -16.14 27.32
CA LEU A 13 14.93 -16.40 26.45
C LEU A 13 15.41 -16.25 24.99
N ILE A 14 15.78 -17.36 24.35
CA ILE A 14 16.00 -17.38 22.90
C ILE A 14 14.63 -17.31 22.23
N ALA A 15 14.20 -16.10 21.87
CA ALA A 15 13.07 -15.91 20.98
C ALA A 15 13.46 -16.47 19.61
N VAL A 16 13.03 -17.69 19.30
CA VAL A 16 13.07 -18.23 17.94
C VAL A 16 12.19 -17.33 17.10
N ARG A 17 12.79 -16.43 16.33
CA ARG A 17 12.08 -15.72 15.26
C ARG A 17 11.80 -16.77 14.18
N PRO A 18 10.54 -17.08 13.84
CA PRO A 18 10.29 -17.90 12.68
C PRO A 18 10.90 -17.17 11.48
N SER A 19 11.86 -17.82 10.83
CA SER A 19 12.36 -17.36 9.55
C SER A 19 11.17 -17.28 8.60
N LEU A 20 10.86 -16.08 8.10
CA LEU A 20 9.96 -15.88 6.97
C LEU A 20 10.55 -16.64 5.77
N GLY A 21 10.19 -17.92 5.64
CA GLY A 21 10.43 -18.68 4.44
C GLY A 21 9.61 -18.06 3.33
N LEU A 22 10.27 -17.65 2.24
CA LEU A 22 9.58 -17.22 1.04
C LEU A 22 8.66 -18.35 0.57
N PRO A 23 7.41 -18.07 0.17
CA PRO A 23 6.50 -19.09 -0.35
C PRO A 23 7.17 -19.87 -1.50
N ARG A 24 7.09 -21.20 -1.43
CA ARG A 24 7.66 -22.09 -2.46
C ARG A 24 6.86 -22.06 -3.76
N ASP A 25 5.58 -21.72 -3.68
CA ASP A 25 4.69 -21.53 -4.83
C ASP A 25 4.15 -20.08 -4.85
N HIS A 26 4.14 -19.46 -6.03
CA HIS A 26 3.71 -18.07 -6.19
C HIS A 26 2.20 -17.86 -5.89
N LEU A 27 1.43 -18.96 -5.80
CA LEU A 27 0.02 -18.99 -5.43
C LEU A 27 -0.22 -19.16 -3.93
N ASP A 28 0.74 -19.70 -3.18
CA ASP A 28 0.65 -19.81 -1.71
C ASP A 28 0.61 -18.43 -1.05
N ALA A 29 1.13 -17.40 -1.72
CA ALA A 29 1.16 -16.02 -1.24
C ALA A 29 -0.24 -15.44 -0.88
N LEU A 30 -1.33 -16.04 -1.36
CA LEU A 30 -2.69 -15.54 -1.14
C LEU A 30 -3.51 -16.34 -0.13
N VAL A 31 -3.20 -17.62 0.10
CA VAL A 31 -4.00 -18.51 0.96
C VAL A 31 -3.18 -19.09 2.13
N ASN A 32 -1.86 -19.28 1.95
CA ASN A 32 -0.95 -19.89 2.92
C ASN A 32 0.30 -19.03 3.17
N ALA A 33 0.30 -17.76 2.78
CA ALA A 33 1.42 -16.89 3.02
C ALA A 33 1.71 -16.87 4.52
N ALA A 34 2.98 -17.05 4.88
CA ALA A 34 3.48 -16.72 6.20
C ALA A 34 3.51 -15.19 6.36
N VAL A 35 2.33 -14.56 6.34
CA VAL A 35 2.14 -13.15 6.67
C VAL A 35 1.77 -13.05 8.14
N ASP A 36 2.42 -12.13 8.85
CA ASP A 36 1.92 -11.72 10.15
C ASP A 36 0.54 -11.08 9.93
N ALA A 37 -0.51 -11.79 10.33
CA ALA A 37 -1.90 -11.35 10.20
C ALA A 37 -2.37 -10.52 11.41
N GLY A 38 -1.58 -10.44 12.48
CA GLY A 38 -2.03 -9.89 13.76
C GLY A 38 -3.10 -10.77 14.43
N THR A 39 -4.13 -10.14 14.99
CA THR A 39 -5.24 -10.83 15.69
C THR A 39 -6.58 -10.44 15.11
N PHE A 40 -7.64 -11.17 15.44
CA PHE A 40 -8.99 -10.80 15.02
C PHE A 40 -9.41 -9.39 15.48
N GLN A 41 -9.05 -9.00 16.71
CA GLN A 41 -9.38 -7.67 17.27
C GLN A 41 -8.44 -6.57 16.78
N ASN A 42 -7.24 -6.93 16.35
CA ASN A 42 -6.23 -5.99 15.84
C ASN A 42 -5.48 -6.63 14.66
N PRO A 43 -6.07 -6.62 13.46
CA PRO A 43 -5.44 -7.18 12.27
C PRO A 43 -4.25 -6.32 11.84
N SER A 44 -3.18 -6.99 11.42
CA SER A 44 -2.00 -6.33 10.88
C SER A 44 -2.32 -5.64 9.55
N VAL A 45 -1.43 -4.74 9.12
CA VAL A 45 -1.55 -4.09 7.80
C VAL A 45 -1.51 -5.08 6.62
N ASN A 46 -0.91 -6.26 6.82
CA ASN A 46 -0.72 -7.24 5.75
C ASN A 46 -2.03 -7.89 5.30
N VAL A 47 -3.05 -7.91 6.17
CA VAL A 47 -4.36 -8.56 5.91
C VAL A 47 -5.51 -7.56 5.81
N ARG A 48 -5.22 -6.26 5.86
CA ARG A 48 -6.23 -5.22 5.65
C ARG A 48 -6.59 -5.12 4.15
N PRO A 49 -7.83 -4.75 3.82
CA PRO A 49 -8.25 -4.59 2.43
C PRO A 49 -7.42 -3.53 1.72
N ARG A 50 -7.21 -3.73 0.41
CA ARG A 50 -6.52 -2.79 -0.47
C ARG A 50 -7.42 -2.43 -1.64
N PHE A 51 -7.25 -1.22 -2.16
CA PHE A 51 -8.09 -0.70 -3.24
C PHE A 51 -7.29 -0.48 -4.52
N ARG A 52 -7.95 -0.56 -5.66
CA ARG A 52 -7.41 -0.05 -6.92
C ARG A 52 -7.94 1.37 -7.12
N TYR A 53 -7.05 2.33 -7.22
CA TYR A 53 -7.37 3.74 -7.44
C TYR A 53 -7.17 4.08 -8.91
N TRP A 54 -8.26 4.29 -9.62
CA TRP A 54 -8.24 4.59 -11.06
C TRP A 54 -8.30 6.10 -11.25
N THR A 55 -7.37 6.63 -12.03
CA THR A 55 -7.31 8.05 -12.37
C THR A 55 -7.23 8.23 -13.89
N PRO A 56 -7.88 9.27 -14.47
CA PRO A 56 -7.70 9.64 -15.87
C PRO A 56 -6.33 10.32 -16.07
N ASP A 57 -5.28 9.50 -16.16
CA ASP A 57 -3.89 9.96 -16.23
C ASP A 57 -3.56 10.93 -15.06
N ALA A 58 -2.63 11.89 -15.27
CA ALA A 58 -2.33 12.94 -14.29
C ALA A 58 -3.25 14.17 -14.39
N SER A 59 -4.39 14.06 -15.07
CA SER A 59 -5.24 15.23 -15.40
C SER A 59 -6.25 15.59 -14.31
N ALA A 60 -6.55 14.65 -13.42
CA ALA A 60 -7.40 14.91 -12.26
C ALA A 60 -6.69 15.85 -11.27
N ASP A 61 -7.48 16.62 -10.51
CA ASP A 61 -6.93 17.50 -9.48
C ASP A 61 -6.18 16.67 -8.42
N PRO A 62 -4.88 16.95 -8.18
CA PRO A 62 -4.08 16.20 -7.22
C PRO A 62 -4.54 16.35 -5.76
N ASP A 63 -5.31 17.38 -5.42
CA ASP A 63 -5.81 17.56 -4.06
C ASP A 63 -6.88 16.52 -3.71
N TYR A 64 -7.68 16.07 -4.70
CA TYR A 64 -8.59 14.94 -4.50
C TYR A 64 -7.84 13.63 -4.25
N LEU A 65 -6.79 13.35 -5.05
CA LEU A 65 -5.94 12.18 -4.82
C LEU A 65 -5.34 12.20 -3.40
N ARG A 66 -4.82 13.35 -2.95
CA ARG A 66 -4.26 13.48 -1.58
C ARG A 66 -5.33 13.20 -0.52
N SER A 67 -6.51 13.77 -0.67
CA SER A 67 -7.65 13.58 0.24
C SER A 67 -8.10 12.12 0.29
N ASP A 68 -8.20 11.46 -0.87
CA ASP A 68 -8.63 10.07 -0.97
C ASP A 68 -7.62 9.12 -0.33
N VAL A 69 -6.32 9.29 -0.60
CA VAL A 69 -5.25 8.50 0.03
C VAL A 69 -5.26 8.65 1.55
N SER A 70 -5.42 9.89 2.05
CA SER A 70 -5.53 10.16 3.49
C SER A 70 -6.74 9.46 4.10
N THR A 71 -7.90 9.55 3.44
CA THR A 71 -9.16 8.94 3.89
C THR A 71 -9.04 7.41 3.95
N VAL A 72 -8.48 6.79 2.92
CA VAL A 72 -8.25 5.34 2.83
C VAL A 72 -7.32 4.86 3.96
N GLY A 73 -6.27 5.63 4.27
CA GLY A 73 -5.42 5.35 5.44
C GLY A 73 -6.17 5.46 6.76
N ALA A 74 -6.96 6.52 6.94
CA ALA A 74 -7.70 6.79 8.19
C ALA A 74 -8.75 5.72 8.53
N ILE A 75 -9.40 5.13 7.53
CA ILE A 75 -10.35 4.03 7.73
C ILE A 75 -9.69 2.66 7.96
N GLY A 76 -8.35 2.60 7.93
CA GLY A 76 -7.60 1.38 8.21
C GLY A 76 -7.46 0.45 7.00
N ALA A 77 -7.35 0.98 5.78
CA ALA A 77 -6.94 0.16 4.65
C ALA A 77 -5.47 -0.28 4.77
N GLY A 78 -5.12 -1.37 4.08
CA GLY A 78 -3.76 -1.89 4.00
C GLY A 78 -2.91 -1.21 2.92
N GLY A 79 -3.52 -0.37 2.08
CA GLY A 79 -2.88 0.33 0.98
C GLY A 79 -3.78 0.41 -0.25
N PHE A 80 -3.19 0.86 -1.35
CA PHE A 80 -3.86 0.95 -2.64
C PHE A 80 -2.86 0.73 -3.78
N GLU A 81 -3.38 0.46 -4.96
CA GLU A 81 -2.68 0.46 -6.23
C GLU A 81 -3.09 1.72 -6.99
N LEU A 82 -2.14 2.52 -7.48
CA LEU A 82 -2.43 3.67 -8.36
C LEU A 82 -2.42 3.19 -9.81
N LEU A 83 -3.56 3.30 -10.49
CA LEU A 83 -3.72 2.91 -11.89
C LEU A 83 -4.02 4.15 -12.75
N GLY A 84 -3.07 4.52 -13.60
CA GLY A 84 -3.30 5.49 -14.68
C GLY A 84 -4.02 4.81 -15.82
N TYR A 85 -5.35 4.83 -15.81
CA TYR A 85 -6.13 4.17 -16.86
C TYR A 85 -6.33 5.13 -18.03
N TYR A 86 -5.69 4.81 -19.15
CA TYR A 86 -5.75 5.60 -20.37
C TYR A 86 -7.18 5.76 -20.87
N LEU A 87 -7.58 7.00 -21.21
CA LEU A 87 -8.93 7.30 -21.71
C LEU A 87 -10.04 6.79 -20.77
N TYR A 88 -9.84 6.83 -19.45
CA TYR A 88 -10.92 6.55 -18.52
C TYR A 88 -12.04 7.60 -18.71
N GLY A 89 -13.23 7.15 -19.12
CA GLY A 89 -14.29 8.03 -19.62
C GLY A 89 -14.38 8.13 -21.15
N GLY A 90 -13.56 7.36 -21.89
CA GLY A 90 -13.60 6.99 -23.31
C GLY A 90 -13.66 8.11 -24.35
N THR A 91 -13.98 7.74 -25.59
CA THR A 91 -14.24 8.69 -26.69
C THR A 91 -15.66 9.26 -26.59
N PRO A 92 -15.97 10.38 -27.27
CA PRO A 92 -17.32 10.96 -27.28
C PRO A 92 -18.46 9.98 -27.60
N GLU A 93 -18.14 8.85 -28.25
CA GLU A 93 -19.10 7.86 -28.74
C GLU A 93 -19.54 6.82 -27.68
N GLY A 94 -18.86 6.70 -26.53
CA GLY A 94 -19.11 5.61 -25.58
C GLY A 94 -19.38 5.99 -24.13
N THR A 95 -18.93 7.17 -23.68
CA THR A 95 -18.77 7.43 -22.23
C THR A 95 -18.85 8.93 -21.86
N GLY A 96 -19.23 9.78 -22.81
CA GLY A 96 -19.42 11.23 -22.62
C GLY A 96 -18.40 12.08 -23.39
N ASN A 97 -18.65 13.39 -23.47
CA ASN A 97 -17.79 14.37 -24.16
C ASN A 97 -16.44 14.65 -23.45
N PHE A 98 -15.99 13.77 -22.54
CA PHE A 98 -14.82 14.05 -21.72
C PHE A 98 -13.53 13.93 -22.53
N SER A 99 -12.65 14.91 -22.30
CA SER A 99 -11.62 15.37 -23.23
C SER A 99 -10.53 14.32 -23.48
N PRO A 100 -9.99 14.20 -24.70
CA PRO A 100 -8.60 13.79 -24.85
C PRO A 100 -7.76 14.79 -24.03
N VAL A 101 -7.21 14.35 -22.91
CA VAL A 101 -6.23 15.14 -22.16
C VAL A 101 -4.96 15.21 -22.98
N ASP A 102 -4.20 16.31 -22.88
CA ASP A 102 -2.93 16.39 -23.61
C ASP A 102 -1.92 15.39 -23.03
N TRP A 103 -1.63 14.34 -23.79
CA TRP A 103 -0.77 13.25 -23.35
C TRP A 103 0.70 13.66 -23.22
N SER A 104 1.12 14.69 -23.96
CA SER A 104 2.46 15.25 -23.79
C SER A 104 2.62 15.93 -22.43
N ILE A 105 1.50 16.29 -21.79
CA ILE A 105 1.45 16.93 -20.47
C ILE A 105 1.13 15.90 -19.37
N TYR A 106 0.05 15.13 -19.52
CA TYR A 106 -0.51 14.31 -18.43
C TYR A 106 -0.22 12.81 -18.53
N GLY A 107 0.33 12.35 -19.65
CA GLY A 107 0.62 10.95 -19.90
C GLY A 107 1.73 10.39 -19.02
N TRP A 108 1.96 9.09 -19.16
CA TRP A 108 2.95 8.39 -18.35
C TRP A 108 4.37 8.90 -18.59
N GLY A 109 5.14 9.06 -17.51
CA GLY A 109 6.53 9.53 -17.55
C GLY A 109 6.70 11.05 -17.67
N THR A 110 5.63 11.81 -17.91
CA THR A 110 5.68 13.27 -17.94
C THR A 110 5.94 13.86 -16.54
N PRO A 111 6.31 15.15 -16.43
CA PRO A 111 6.39 15.84 -15.16
C PRO A 111 5.09 15.80 -14.34
N ALA A 112 3.92 15.91 -15.00
CA ALA A 112 2.63 15.86 -14.31
C ALA A 112 2.39 14.47 -13.69
N TRP A 113 2.62 13.39 -14.45
CA TRP A 113 2.49 12.03 -13.92
C TRP A 113 3.46 11.75 -12.77
N ARG A 114 4.70 12.24 -12.87
CA ARG A 114 5.67 12.13 -11.78
C ARG A 114 5.20 12.84 -10.51
N MET A 115 4.69 14.06 -10.62
CA MET A 115 4.12 14.80 -9.50
C MET A 115 2.92 14.04 -8.90
N TYR A 116 2.06 13.50 -9.75
CA TYR A 116 0.87 12.75 -9.32
C TYR A 116 1.25 11.51 -8.50
N VAL A 117 2.23 10.73 -8.97
CA VAL A 117 2.81 9.59 -8.24
C VAL A 117 3.46 10.04 -6.92
N GLN A 118 4.16 11.18 -6.91
CA GLN A 118 4.75 11.73 -5.69
C GLN A 118 3.68 12.05 -4.65
N ILE A 119 2.58 12.70 -5.05
CA ILE A 119 1.47 13.04 -4.15
C ILE A 119 0.80 11.77 -3.62
N ALA A 120 0.62 10.75 -4.46
CA ALA A 120 0.01 9.49 -4.05
C ALA A 120 0.81 8.75 -2.95
N PHE A 121 2.14 8.78 -3.01
CA PHE A 121 3.00 8.00 -2.11
C PHE A 121 3.77 8.83 -1.07
N HIS A 122 3.72 10.16 -1.16
CA HIS A 122 4.29 11.10 -0.19
C HIS A 122 3.32 12.28 0.06
N PRO A 123 2.09 12.01 0.53
CA PRO A 123 1.14 13.08 0.82
C PRO A 123 1.66 13.94 1.97
N SER A 124 1.98 15.20 1.69
CA SER A 124 2.38 16.23 2.66
C SER A 124 1.21 16.72 3.50
#